data_AF-A0A382P2Z2-F1
#
_entry.id   AF-A0A382P2Z2-F1
#
_cell.length_a   1.000
_cell.length_b   1.000
_cell.length_c   1.000
_cell.angle_alpha   90.00
_cell.angle_beta   90.00
_cell.angle_gamma   90.00
#
_symmetry.space_group_name_H-M   'P 1'
#
loop_
_entity.id
_entity.type
_entity.pdbx_description
1 polymer ?
#
loop_
_entity_poly.entity_id
_entity_poly.type
_entity_poly.pdbx_seq_one_letter_code
_entity_poly.pdbx_strand_id
1 'polypeptide(L)' 'IGYHETLYSFLHPDKELKGREFLFIAKGNSIPASIKPHFTNLKVLHQFQSMRDKNIVAEYSLWLATNYKGKEA' A
#
# COMPACT_ATOMS: atom_id res chain seq x y z
N ILE A 1 -4.85 3.94 12.72
CA ILE A 1 -4.12 2.69 12.43
C ILE A 1 -2.68 3.11 12.14
N GLY A 2 -1.81 2.93 13.14
CA GLY A 2 -0.39 3.22 13.02
C GLY A 2 0.22 2.32 11.96
N TYR A 3 1.23 2.84 11.26
CA TYR A 3 2.06 2.08 10.35
C TYR A 3 2.64 0.87 11.11
N HIS A 4 2.03 -0.30 10.95
CA HIS A 4 2.63 -1.55 11.41
C HIS A 4 3.70 -1.89 10.40
N GLU A 5 4.95 -1.95 10.85
CA GLU A 5 6.05 -2.47 10.06
C GLU A 5 5.62 -3.83 9.51
N THR A 6 5.50 -3.92 8.20
CA THR A 6 5.35 -5.22 7.57
C THR A 6 6.62 -6.01 7.88
N LEU A 7 6.51 -7.34 7.96
CA LEU A 7 7.68 -8.21 8.15
C LEU A 7 8.83 -7.85 7.19
N TYR A 8 8.49 -7.37 6.00
CA TYR A 8 9.43 -6.86 5.01
C TYR A 8 10.22 -5.62 5.48
N SER A 9 9.56 -4.63 6.07
CA SER A 9 10.23 -3.42 6.60
C SER A 9 11.04 -3.65 7.88
N PHE A 10 10.80 -4.75 8.60
CA PHE A 10 11.63 -5.15 9.73
C PHE A 10 12.96 -5.77 9.27
N LEU A 11 12.96 -6.46 8.13
CA LEU A 11 14.13 -7.14 7.58
C LEU A 11 15.03 -6.21 6.75
N HIS A 12 14.52 -5.06 6.30
CA HIS A 12 15.24 -4.14 5.41
C HIS A 12 15.30 -2.72 5.97
N PRO A 13 16.50 -2.13 6.17
CA PRO A 13 16.66 -0.74 6.57
C PRO A 13 15.96 0.23 5.61
N ASP A 14 15.35 1.31 6.13
CA ASP A 14 14.65 2.33 5.33
C ASP A 14 15.50 2.87 4.16
N LYS A 15 16.80 3.08 4.41
CA LYS A 15 17.74 3.57 3.39
C LYS A 15 17.84 2.63 2.18
N GLU A 16 17.71 1.32 2.37
CA GLU A 16 17.79 0.33 1.29
C GLU A 16 16.47 0.22 0.50
N LEU A 17 15.38 0.75 1.05
CA LEU A 17 14.06 0.73 0.46
C LEU A 17 13.81 1.96 -0.42
N LYS A 18 14.57 3.05 -0.25
CA LYS A 18 14.44 4.27 -1.06
C LYS A 18 14.62 3.96 -2.56
N GLY A 19 13.77 4.58 -3.38
CA GLY A 19 13.73 4.35 -4.83
C GLY A 19 12.99 3.08 -5.27
N ARG A 20 12.65 2.16 -4.36
CA ARG A 20 11.94 0.93 -4.71
C ARG A 20 10.46 1.16 -4.99
N GLU A 21 9.84 0.13 -5.56
CA GLU A 21 8.43 0.02 -5.84
C GLU A 21 7.75 -0.99 -4.91
N PHE A 22 6.48 -0.74 -4.62
CA PHE A 22 5.71 -1.54 -3.67
C PHE A 22 4.30 -1.78 -4.19
N LEU A 23 3.75 -2.94 -3.83
CA LEU A 23 2.35 -3.26 -4.03
C LEU A 23 1.59 -3.08 -2.72
N PHE A 24 0.49 -2.33 -2.77
CA PHE A 24 -0.39 -2.12 -1.64
C PHE A 24 -1.78 -2.69 -1.94
N ILE A 25 -2.32 -3.45 -1.00
CA ILE A 25 -3.73 -3.80 -0.97
C ILE A 25 -4.40 -2.92 0.08
N ALA A 26 -5.36 -2.09 -0.34
CA ALA A 26 -6.14 -1.22 0.52
C ALA A 26 -7.60 -1.64 0.50
N LYS A 27 -8.30 -1.49 1.63
CA LYS A 27 -9.76 -1.67 1.69
C LYS A 27 -10.45 -0.48 1.02
N GLY A 28 -11.44 -0.75 0.20
CA GLY A 28 -12.16 0.22 -0.62
C GLY A 28 -11.34 0.67 -1.84
N ASN A 29 -11.70 1.84 -2.36
CA ASN A 29 -11.17 2.37 -3.63
C ASN A 29 -10.16 3.50 -3.43
N SER A 30 -9.66 3.69 -2.21
CA SER A 30 -8.74 4.75 -1.86
C SER A 30 -7.51 4.21 -1.13
N ILE A 31 -6.37 4.79 -1.48
CA ILE A 31 -5.12 4.53 -0.78
C ILE A 31 -5.08 5.34 0.53
N PRO A 32 -4.53 4.79 1.64
CA PRO A 32 -4.42 5.54 2.89
C PRO A 32 -3.68 6.87 2.69
N ALA A 33 -4.27 7.97 3.16
CA ALA A 33 -3.68 9.31 3.03
C ALA A 33 -2.30 9.39 3.67
N SER A 34 -2.07 8.62 4.75
CA SER A 34 -0.80 8.53 5.45
C SER A 34 0.36 8.01 4.60
N ILE A 35 0.10 7.22 3.54
CA ILE A 35 1.19 6.67 2.72
C ILE A 35 1.52 7.54 1.51
N LYS A 36 0.63 8.44 1.10
CA LYS A 36 0.82 9.29 -0.09
C LYS A 36 2.13 10.12 -0.07
N PRO A 37 2.53 10.76 1.04
CA PRO A 37 3.74 11.60 1.06
C PRO A 37 5.01 10.80 0.73
N HIS A 38 5.06 9.54 1.15
CA HIS A 38 6.24 8.69 1.05
C HIS A 38 6.50 8.13 -0.35
N PHE A 39 5.61 8.34 -1.32
CA PHE A 39 5.78 7.86 -2.69
C PHE A 39 5.68 9.01 -3.69
N THR A 40 6.26 8.82 -4.86
CA THR A 40 6.19 9.83 -5.92
C THR A 40 4.93 9.64 -6.76
N ASN A 41 4.60 8.39 -7.08
CA ASN A 41 3.41 8.07 -7.85
C ASN A 41 2.66 6.90 -7.21
N LEU A 42 1.34 6.93 -7.36
CA LEU A 42 0.41 5.92 -6.87
C LEU A 42 -0.58 5.62 -7.98
N LYS A 43 -0.52 4.39 -8.49
CA LYS A 43 -1.36 3.94 -9.60
C LYS A 43 -2.25 2.79 -9.15
N VAL A 44 -3.56 2.91 -9.33
CA VAL A 44 -4.48 1.78 -9.17
C VAL A 44 -4.20 0.77 -10.28
N LEU A 45 -3.96 -0.48 -9.89
CA LEU A 45 -3.82 -1.59 -10.82
C LEU A 45 -5.12 -2.36 -10.98
N HIS A 46 -5.83 -2.60 -9.87
CA HIS A 46 -7.04 -3.41 -9.88
C HIS A 46 -7.97 -3.06 -8.71
N GLN A 47 -9.27 -3.30 -8.90
CA GLN A 47 -10.29 -3.23 -7.86
C GLN A 47 -11.03 -4.55 -7.83
N PHE A 48 -11.26 -5.10 -6.65
CA PHE A 48 -11.86 -6.41 -6.48
C PHE A 48 -12.71 -6.49 -5.21
N GLN A 49 -13.66 -7.40 -5.22
CA GLN A 49 -14.60 -7.61 -4.11
C GLN A 49 -14.26 -8.91 -3.38
N SER A 50 -14.29 -8.86 -2.05
CA SER A 50 -14.25 -10.05 -1.21
C SER A 50 -15.66 -10.52 -0.97
N MET A 51 -15.93 -11.79 -1.27
CA MET A 51 -17.24 -12.40 -1.07
C MET A 51 -17.21 -13.45 0.05
N ARG A 52 -18.33 -13.57 0.77
CA ARG A 52 -18.62 -14.68 1.68
C ARG A 52 -20.04 -15.14 1.42
N ASP A 53 -20.22 -16.41 1.08
CA ASP A 53 -21.53 -17.01 0.80
C ASP A 53 -22.36 -16.18 -0.19
N LYS A 54 -21.71 -15.75 -1.30
CA LYS A 54 -22.27 -14.91 -2.37
C LYS A 54 -22.61 -13.46 -1.99
N ASN A 55 -22.36 -13.06 -0.74
CA ASN A 55 -22.50 -11.66 -0.31
C ASN A 55 -21.15 -10.94 -0.42
N ILE A 56 -21.17 -9.71 -0.91
CA ILE A 56 -19.99 -8.83 -0.88
C ILE A 56 -19.78 -8.37 0.56
N VAL A 57 -18.61 -8.68 1.12
CA VAL A 57 -18.25 -8.33 2.51
C VAL A 57 -17.33 -7.11 2.55
N ALA A 58 -16.53 -6.90 1.51
CA ALA A 58 -15.65 -5.75 1.39
C ALA A 58 -15.21 -5.55 -0.07
N GLU A 59 -14.88 -4.31 -0.41
CA GLU A 59 -14.13 -3.99 -1.62
C GLU A 59 -12.67 -3.73 -1.27
N TYR A 60 -11.78 -3.98 -2.22
CA TYR A 60 -10.36 -3.77 -2.10
C TYR A 60 -9.81 -3.20 -3.41
N SER A 61 -8.68 -2.51 -3.29
CA SER A 61 -7.93 -2.00 -4.42
C SER A 61 -6.45 -2.37 -4.27
N LEU A 62 -5.87 -2.79 -5.39
CA LEU A 62 -4.44 -3.06 -5.54
C LEU A 62 -3.78 -1.83 -6.19
N TRP A 63 -2.70 -1.36 -5.59
CA TRP A 63 -1.97 -0.18 -6.01
C TRP A 63 -0.50 -0.49 -6.25
N LEU A 64 0.06 0.09 -7.30
CA LEU A 64 1.50 0.23 -7.50
C LEU A 64 1.93 1.59 -6.96
N ALA A 65 2.83 1.58 -5.98
CA ALA A 65 3.45 2.75 -5.42
C ALA A 65 4.92 2.80 -5.84
N THR A 66 5.33 3.86 -6.53
CA THR A 66 6.68 3.94 -7.11
C THR A 66 7.53 5.04 -6.48
N ASN A 67 8.84 4.82 -6.54
CA ASN A 67 9.87 5.72 -6.04
C ASN A 67 9.63 6.12 -4.57
N TYR A 68 9.78 5.15 -3.68
CA TYR A 68 9.71 5.38 -2.23
C TYR A 68 10.75 6.41 -1.75
N LYS A 69 10.31 7.39 -0.96
CA LYS A 69 11.13 8.52 -0.50
C LYS A 69 11.74 8.30 0.90
N GLY A 70 11.21 7.35 1.68
CA GLY A 70 11.61 7.10 3.07
C GLY A 70 10.51 7.44 4.07
N LYS A 71 10.67 6.95 5.31
CA LYS A 71 9.72 7.15 6.42
C LYS A 71 9.57 8.63 6.87
N GLU A 72 10.55 9.49 6.63
CA GLU A 72 10.55 10.92 7.05
C GLU A 72 10.24 11.91 5.92
N ALA A 73 9.62 11.43 4.83
CA ALA A 73 9.30 12.23 3.64
C ALA A 73 8.03 13.10 3.78
#